data_AF-A0A9I9E469-F1
#
_entry.id   AF-A0A9I9E469-F1
#
_cell.length_a   1.000
_cell.length_b   1.000
_cell.length_c   1.000
_cell.angle_alpha   90.00
_cell.angle_beta   90.00
_cell.angle_gamma   90.00
#
_symmetry.space_group_name_H-M   'P 1'
#
loop_
_entity.id
_entity.type
_entity.pdbx_description
1 polymer ?
#
loop_
_entity_poly.entity_id
_entity_poly.type
_entity_poly.pdbx_seq_one_letter_code
_entity_poly.pdbx_strand_id
1 'polypeptide(L)'
;MHLCREIVWDTPNDCTQYAKLEEADRVYDFLAGLNPKFDNVCGRILGQRPLPSLMEVCFEVRLEEDRTNAMGVLTTPTIDSAAFSARFSNHDSDKNNGKSIPACEHCKKQWHTKD
;
A
#
# COMPACT_ATOMS: atom_id res chain seq x y z
N MET A 1 -14.53 30.59 2.76
CA MET A 1 -13.64 31.25 3.73
C MET A 1 -12.24 31.19 3.16
N HIS A 2 -11.70 32.29 2.66
CA HIS A 2 -10.28 32.33 2.31
C HIS A 2 -9.50 32.30 3.63
N LEU A 3 -8.78 31.21 3.90
CA LEU A 3 -7.74 31.21 4.94
C LEU A 3 -6.59 32.09 4.43
N CYS A 4 -6.80 33.41 4.41
CA CYS A 4 -5.70 34.35 4.29
C CYS A 4 -4.93 34.25 5.60
N ARG A 5 -3.84 33.46 5.60
CA ARG A 5 -2.87 33.50 6.69
C ARG A 5 -2.41 34.96 6.85
N GLU A 6 -2.79 35.60 7.94
CA GLU A 6 -2.14 36.83 8.40
C GLU A 6 -0.74 36.46 8.88
N ILE A 7 0.22 36.44 7.96
CA ILE A 7 1.63 36.36 8.30
C ILE A 7 2.09 37.80 8.48
N VAL A 8 2.37 38.17 9.74
CA VAL A 8 3.00 39.45 10.07
C VAL A 8 4.48 39.32 9.77
N TRP A 9 4.94 39.99 8.70
CA TRP A 9 6.33 40.02 8.26
C TRP A 9 7.05 41.20 8.94
N ASP A 10 8.01 40.94 9.82
CA ASP A 10 8.68 41.99 10.59
C ASP A 10 10.17 41.68 10.93
N THR A 11 10.84 40.71 10.27
CA THR A 11 12.21 40.29 10.65
C THR A 11 13.04 39.67 9.49
N PRO A 12 14.40 39.75 9.48
CA PRO A 12 15.24 39.15 8.42
C PRO A 12 15.06 37.64 8.12
N ASN A 13 14.40 36.90 9.03
CA ASN A 13 14.10 35.47 8.88
C ASN A 13 12.90 35.21 7.94
N ASP A 14 12.24 36.26 7.46
CA ASP A 14 11.01 36.20 6.66
C ASP A 14 11.23 35.54 5.30
N CYS A 15 12.39 35.72 4.67
CA CYS A 15 12.70 35.10 3.37
C CYS A 15 12.67 33.56 3.44
N THR A 16 13.19 32.97 4.52
CA THR A 16 13.20 31.50 4.69
C THR A 16 11.82 30.96 5.03
N GLN A 17 11.01 31.72 5.79
CA GLN A 17 9.64 31.32 6.09
C GLN A 17 8.75 31.41 4.84
N TYR A 18 8.92 32.47 4.04
CA TYR A 18 8.25 32.63 2.77
C TYR A 18 8.58 31.48 1.81
N ALA A 19 9.86 31.13 1.67
CA ALA A 19 10.27 30.02 0.82
C ALA A 19 9.62 28.68 1.22
N LYS A 20 9.46 28.42 2.53
CA LYS A 20 8.77 27.22 3.03
C LYS A 20 7.27 27.23 2.75
N LEU A 21 6.63 28.39 2.82
CA LEU A 21 5.22 28.53 2.49
C LEU A 21 4.99 28.35 0.99
N GLU A 22 5.81 28.99 0.17
CA GLU A 22 5.77 28.85 -1.29
C GLU A 22 6.01 27.38 -1.70
N GLU A 23 6.96 26.70 -1.04
CA GLU A 23 7.17 25.28 -1.29
C GLU A 23 5.95 24.42 -0.90
N ALA A 24 5.31 24.71 0.23
CA ALA A 24 4.09 24.02 0.62
C ALA A 24 2.96 24.25 -0.40
N ASP A 25 2.78 25.49 -0.88
CA ASP A 25 1.80 25.82 -1.91
C ASP A 25 2.07 25.03 -3.20
N ARG A 26 3.33 24.95 -3.65
CA ARG A 26 3.72 24.11 -4.80
C ARG A 26 3.42 22.63 -4.58
N VAL A 27 3.60 22.12 -3.36
CA VAL A 27 3.22 20.74 -3.03
C VAL A 27 1.71 20.55 -3.13
N TYR A 28 0.91 21.46 -2.59
CA TYR A 28 -0.55 21.37 -2.68
C TYR A 28 -1.05 21.46 -4.13
N ASP A 29 -0.52 22.39 -4.93
CA ASP A 29 -0.85 22.53 -6.35
C ASP A 29 -0.47 21.26 -7.14
N PHE A 30 0.70 20.70 -6.87
CA PHE A 30 1.12 19.43 -7.47
C PHE A 30 0.14 18.30 -7.12
N LEU A 31 -0.16 18.11 -5.83
CA LEU A 31 -1.08 17.07 -5.37
C LEU A 31 -2.49 17.25 -5.94
N ALA A 32 -2.98 18.48 -6.05
CA ALA A 32 -4.29 18.78 -6.64
C ALA A 32 -4.35 18.49 -8.15
N GLY A 33 -3.21 18.55 -8.84
CA GLY A 33 -3.09 18.21 -10.26
C GLY A 33 -2.83 16.73 -10.55
N LEU A 34 -2.62 15.90 -9.52
CA LEU A 34 -2.37 14.46 -9.71
C LEU A 34 -3.63 13.71 -10.16
N ASN A 35 -3.41 12.60 -10.84
CA ASN A 35 -4.49 11.68 -11.21
C ASN A 35 -5.10 11.04 -9.94
N PRO A 36 -6.44 10.92 -9.84
CA PRO A 36 -7.10 10.32 -8.68
C PRO A 36 -6.64 8.90 -8.30
N LYS A 37 -6.00 8.17 -9.23
CA LYS A 37 -5.36 6.88 -8.92
C LYS A 37 -4.31 6.96 -7.80
N PHE A 38 -3.77 8.15 -7.55
CA PHE A 38 -2.77 8.41 -6.50
C PHE A 38 -3.37 8.98 -5.21
N ASP A 39 -4.70 9.02 -5.04
CA ASP A 39 -5.34 9.61 -3.85
C ASP A 39 -4.85 8.99 -2.53
N ASN A 40 -4.47 7.71 -2.52
CA ASN A 40 -3.85 7.07 -1.35
C ASN A 40 -2.50 7.69 -0.97
N VAL A 41 -1.66 7.98 -1.96
CA VAL A 41 -0.37 8.66 -1.77
C VAL A 41 -0.61 10.11 -1.34
N CYS A 42 -1.54 10.81 -1.98
CA CYS A 42 -1.94 12.17 -1.58
C CYS A 42 -2.38 12.22 -0.11
N GLY A 43 -3.26 11.31 0.32
CA GLY A 43 -3.73 11.23 1.70
C GLY A 43 -2.60 10.97 2.70
N ARG A 44 -1.64 10.10 2.35
CA ARG A 44 -0.44 9.85 3.18
C ARG A 44 0.41 11.12 3.31
N ILE A 45 0.69 11.81 2.20
CA ILE A 45 1.52 13.02 2.17
C ILE A 45 0.88 14.16 2.97
N LEU A 46 -0.42 14.39 2.79
CA LEU A 46 -1.16 15.42 3.52
C LEU A 46 -1.21 15.17 5.04
N GLY A 47 -1.05 13.92 5.46
CA GLY A 47 -0.96 13.53 6.87
C GLY A 47 0.41 13.76 7.51
N GLN A 48 1.47 14.02 6.72
CA GLN A 48 2.84 14.16 7.24
C GLN A 48 3.07 15.52 7.92
N ARG A 49 3.85 15.51 9.01
CA ARG A 49 4.33 16.71 9.71
C ARG A 49 5.81 16.53 10.08
N PRO A 50 6.73 17.37 9.56
CA PRO A 50 6.49 18.45 8.58
C PRO A 50 6.03 17.90 7.22
N LEU A 51 5.44 18.77 6.39
CA LEU A 51 5.12 18.42 5.01
C LEU A 51 6.43 18.11 4.26
N PRO A 52 6.49 17.01 3.49
CA PRO A 52 7.67 16.70 2.69
C PRO A 52 7.91 17.77 1.61
N SER A 53 9.16 17.86 1.15
CA SER A 53 9.55 18.71 0.03
C SER A 53 8.89 18.27 -1.27
N LEU A 54 8.81 19.18 -2.24
CA LEU A 54 8.24 18.87 -3.56
C LEU A 54 8.98 17.71 -4.25
N MET A 55 10.30 17.62 -4.05
CA MET A 55 11.10 16.55 -4.63
C MET A 55 10.77 15.17 -4.02
N GLU A 56 10.63 15.11 -2.69
CA GLU A 56 10.23 13.87 -1.99
C GLU A 56 8.83 13.42 -2.45
N VAL A 57 7.89 14.36 -2.58
CA VAL A 57 6.55 14.10 -3.10
C VAL A 57 6.61 13.53 -4.52
N CYS A 58 7.41 14.13 -5.41
CA CYS A 58 7.61 13.61 -6.76
C CYS A 58 8.20 12.20 -6.77
N PHE A 59 9.12 11.90 -5.85
CA PHE A 59 9.72 10.57 -5.74
C PHE A 59 8.72 9.52 -5.28
N GLU A 60 7.92 9.81 -4.25
CA GLU A 60 6.87 8.90 -3.75
C GLU A 60 5.84 8.58 -4.84
N VAL A 61 5.41 9.58 -5.62
CA VAL A 61 4.45 9.37 -6.72
C VAL A 61 5.05 8.47 -7.82
N ARG A 62 6.31 8.69 -8.20
CA ARG A 62 7.00 7.85 -9.18
C ARG A 62 7.16 6.41 -8.68
N LEU A 63 7.54 6.25 -7.42
CA LEU A 63 7.66 4.93 -6.80
C LEU A 63 6.33 4.18 -6.79
N GLU A 64 5.24 4.87 -6.47
CA GLU A 64 3.90 4.27 -6.49
C GLU A 64 3.45 3.93 -7.91
N GLU A 65 3.79 4.76 -8.90
CA GLU A 65 3.55 4.48 -10.30
C GLU A 65 4.27 3.21 -10.75
N ASP A 66 5.57 3.09 -10.45
CA ASP A 66 6.37 1.91 -10.78
C ASP A 66 5.83 0.65 -10.11
N ARG A 67 5.44 0.75 -8.83
CA ARG A 67 4.82 -0.35 -8.08
C ARG A 67 3.50 -0.78 -8.71
N THR A 68 2.65 0.17 -9.08
CA THR A 68 1.37 -0.09 -9.73
C THR A 68 1.57 -0.70 -11.12
N ASN A 69 2.56 -0.24 -11.88
CA ASN A 69 2.90 -0.81 -13.18
C ASN A 69 3.42 -2.24 -13.05
N ALA A 70 4.31 -2.51 -12.09
CA ALA A 70 4.86 -3.83 -11.84
C ALA A 70 3.78 -4.83 -11.39
N MET A 71 2.86 -4.43 -10.51
CA MET A 71 1.72 -5.26 -10.12
C MET A 71 0.68 -5.38 -11.24
N GLY A 72 0.46 -4.33 -12.03
CA GLY A 72 -0.45 -4.33 -13.17
C GLY A 72 -0.10 -5.38 -14.23
N VAL A 73 1.19 -5.67 -14.40
CA VAL A 73 1.72 -6.76 -15.24
C VAL A 73 1.39 -8.15 -14.67
N LEU A 74 1.24 -8.27 -13.35
CA LEU A 74 0.85 -9.53 -12.66
C LEU A 74 -0.67 -9.72 -12.55
N THR A 75 -1.46 -8.65 -12.73
CA THR A 75 -2.92 -8.69 -12.59
C THR A 75 -3.66 -8.72 -13.92
N THR A 76 -3.02 -9.03 -15.06
CA THR A 76 -3.80 -9.71 -16.10
C THR A 76 -4.12 -11.09 -15.53
N PRO A 77 -5.37 -11.37 -15.13
CA PRO A 77 -5.71 -12.72 -14.82
C PRO A 77 -5.80 -13.39 -16.19
N THR A 78 -4.72 -14.04 -16.63
CA THR A 78 -4.93 -15.28 -17.36
C THR A 78 -5.63 -16.17 -16.35
N ILE A 79 -6.97 -16.14 -16.40
CA ILE A 79 -7.85 -17.06 -15.70
C ILE A 79 -7.60 -18.42 -16.34
N ASP A 80 -6.45 -19.02 -16.04
CA ASP A 80 -6.36 -20.47 -15.93
C ASP A 80 -6.51 -20.76 -14.44
N SER A 81 -7.78 -20.79 -14.07
CA SER A 81 -8.28 -21.40 -12.85
C SER A 81 -7.87 -22.87 -12.81
N ALA A 82 -6.64 -23.18 -12.40
CA ALA A 82 -6.27 -24.53 -12.00
C ALA A 82 -5.01 -24.55 -11.12
N ALA A 83 -5.23 -24.95 -9.87
CA ALA A 83 -4.30 -25.72 -9.04
C ALA A 83 -2.99 -25.07 -8.60
N PHE A 84 -3.02 -24.42 -7.42
CA PHE A 84 -1.88 -24.46 -6.51
C PHE A 84 -2.23 -25.29 -5.26
N SER A 85 -2.36 -26.60 -5.46
CA SER A 85 -2.31 -27.55 -4.35
C SER A 85 -0.87 -27.63 -3.88
N ALA A 86 -0.59 -27.16 -2.66
CA ALA A 86 0.67 -27.37 -1.99
C ALA A 86 0.90 -28.88 -1.79
N ARG A 87 1.63 -29.51 -2.72
CA ARG A 87 2.14 -30.87 -2.55
C ARG A 87 3.29 -30.80 -1.54
N PHE A 88 3.00 -31.06 -0.27
CA PHE A 88 4.01 -31.60 0.62
C PHE A 88 4.32 -33.02 0.15
N SER A 89 5.47 -33.17 -0.50
CA SER A 89 6.09 -34.46 -0.79
C SER A 89 6.40 -35.16 0.53
N ASN A 90 5.93 -36.40 0.70
CA ASN A 90 6.69 -37.45 1.37
C ASN A 90 6.24 -38.82 0.84
N HIS A 91 7.14 -39.42 0.07
CA HIS A 91 7.64 -40.80 0.18
C HIS A 91 6.65 -41.96 0.35
N ASP A 92 6.72 -42.83 -0.67
CA ASP A 92 6.43 -44.27 -0.75
C ASP A 92 5.06 -44.91 -0.49
N SER A 93 4.70 -45.65 -1.53
CA SER A 93 4.20 -47.03 -1.50
C SER A 93 2.75 -47.32 -1.09
N ASP A 94 2.07 -47.86 -2.09
CA ASP A 94 1.22 -49.05 -2.05
C ASP A 94 -0.21 -48.97 -1.46
N LYS A 95 -1.14 -49.23 -2.39
CA LYS A 95 -2.41 -49.96 -2.25
C LYS A 95 -3.53 -49.44 -1.32
N ASN A 96 -4.69 -49.45 -1.99
CA ASN A 96 -6.02 -49.84 -1.54
C ASN A 96 -6.88 -48.82 -0.76
N ASN A 97 -8.03 -48.59 -1.40
CA ASN A 97 -9.40 -48.52 -0.89
C ASN A 97 -9.71 -47.57 0.28
N GLY A 98 -10.71 -46.70 0.05
CA GLY A 98 -11.36 -45.73 0.93
C GLY A 98 -10.97 -45.73 2.41
N LYS A 99 -10.31 -44.66 2.86
CA LYS A 99 -9.94 -44.46 4.27
C LYS A 99 -10.44 -43.08 4.70
N SER A 100 -11.37 -43.11 5.64
CA SER A 100 -12.09 -41.95 6.19
C SER A 100 -11.16 -40.96 6.89
N ILE A 101 -11.47 -39.67 6.74
CA ILE A 101 -10.81 -38.55 7.42
C ILE A 101 -10.76 -38.84 8.94
N PRO A 102 -9.57 -38.80 9.59
CA PRO A 102 -9.47 -39.06 11.01
C PRO A 102 -10.17 -37.96 11.82
N ALA A 103 -11.04 -38.38 12.73
CA ALA A 103 -11.76 -37.51 13.66
C ALA A 103 -11.16 -37.62 15.06
N CYS A 104 -11.18 -36.52 15.81
CA CYS A 104 -10.71 -36.50 17.19
C CYS A 104 -11.60 -37.40 18.09
N GLU A 105 -11.00 -38.38 18.76
CA GLU A 105 -11.69 -39.34 19.66
C GLU A 105 -12.47 -38.65 20.80
N HIS A 106 -12.04 -37.44 21.22
CA HIS A 106 -12.67 -36.74 22.34
C HIS A 106 -13.90 -35.92 21.95
N CYS A 107 -13.88 -35.31 20.76
CA CYS A 107 -14.90 -34.32 20.35
C CYS A 107 -15.65 -34.70 19.06
N LYS A 108 -15.26 -35.80 18.40
CA LYS A 108 -15.83 -36.31 17.13
C LYS A 108 -15.97 -35.28 16.00
N LYS A 109 -15.10 -34.25 15.96
CA LYS A 109 -14.97 -33.29 14.84
C LYS A 109 -13.68 -33.55 14.06
N GLN A 110 -13.71 -33.26 12.75
CA GLN A 110 -12.58 -33.42 11.82
C GLN A 110 -11.75 -32.12 11.77
N TRP A 111 -10.44 -32.22 11.53
CA TRP A 111 -9.50 -31.10 11.31
C TRP A 111 -9.27 -30.13 12.48
N HIS A 112 -8.97 -30.66 13.67
CA HIS A 112 -8.39 -29.85 14.75
C HIS A 112 -7.13 -30.53 15.29
N THR A 113 -6.05 -29.76 15.38
CA THR A 113 -4.90 -30.08 16.22
C THR A 113 -5.21 -29.59 17.63
N LYS A 114 -5.07 -30.50 18.60
CA LYS A 114 -5.24 -30.21 20.01
C LYS A 114 -4.11 -29.26 20.45
N ASP A 115 -4.43 -28.26 21.26
CA ASP A 115 -3.43 -27.48 22.00
C ASP A 115 -2.60 -28.40 22.93
#